data_AF-A0AAN8F4R4-F1
#
_entry.id   AF-A0AAN8F4R4-F1
#
_cell.length_a   1.000
_cell.length_b   1.000
_cell.length_c   1.000
_cell.angle_alpha   90.00
_cell.angle_beta   90.00
_cell.angle_gamma   90.00
#
_symmetry.space_group_name_H-M   'P 1'
#
loop_
_entity.id
_entity.type
_entity.pdbx_description
1 polymer ?
#
loop_
_entity_poly.entity_id
_entity_poly.type
_entity_poly.pdbx_seq_one_letter_code
_entity_poly.pdbx_strand_id
1 'polypeptide(L)'
;MLRITLLPLIFCSSVAGLSILDQIHWIDNPIPVCDSNNSNNSYIYCNGTLLMAVNFHELYNDSKTFVDMPMRYDPEYVMKQFNAEFHNISIEKINKTKLKTFVDEHFKPAGSEMMSCTPMDWHPQPAKLMSIADPQLREWALKLNAIWLTLCRK
;
A
#
# COMPACT_ATOMS: atom_id res chain seq x y z
N MET A 1 -13.78 79.44 -8.10
CA MET A 1 -13.24 78.34 -7.26
C MET A 1 -14.37 77.36 -6.97
N LEU A 2 -14.41 76.22 -7.66
CA LEU A 2 -14.89 74.95 -7.11
C LEU A 2 -14.23 73.86 -7.95
N ARG A 3 -13.36 73.08 -7.30
CA ARG A 3 -12.45 72.11 -7.93
C ARG A 3 -13.23 70.85 -8.34
N ILE A 4 -13.12 70.48 -9.61
CA ILE A 4 -13.50 69.16 -10.11
C ILE A 4 -12.44 68.18 -9.61
N THR A 5 -12.78 67.36 -8.61
CA THR A 5 -11.94 66.23 -8.18
C THR A 5 -12.26 65.03 -9.06
N LEU A 6 -11.41 64.74 -10.03
CA LEU A 6 -11.39 63.45 -10.73
C LEU A 6 -11.09 62.34 -9.70
N LEU A 7 -12.00 61.38 -9.55
CA LEU A 7 -11.72 60.11 -8.88
C LEU A 7 -10.66 59.35 -9.70
N PRO A 8 -9.62 58.78 -9.06
CA PRO A 8 -8.65 57.95 -9.76
C PRO A 8 -9.30 56.61 -10.13
N LEU A 9 -9.11 56.21 -11.39
CA LEU A 9 -9.36 54.87 -11.89
C LEU A 9 -8.64 53.86 -10.99
N ILE A 10 -9.41 52.99 -10.33
CA ILE A 10 -8.88 51.84 -9.61
C ILE A 10 -8.32 50.89 -10.68
N PHE A 11 -7.00 50.92 -10.88
CA PHE A 11 -6.29 49.84 -11.53
C PHE A 11 -6.45 48.60 -10.65
N CYS A 12 -7.32 47.68 -11.08
CA CYS A 12 -7.34 46.33 -10.56
C CYS A 12 -6.00 45.70 -10.94
N SER A 13 -5.04 45.74 -10.00
CA SER A 13 -3.79 45.02 -10.13
C SER A 13 -4.15 43.57 -10.38
N SER A 14 -3.76 43.05 -11.55
CA SER A 14 -3.80 41.63 -11.85
C SER A 14 -3.08 40.91 -10.73
N VAL A 15 -3.82 40.39 -9.76
CA VAL A 15 -3.41 39.22 -9.01
C VAL A 15 -3.27 38.15 -10.08
N ALA A 16 -2.05 37.99 -10.59
CA ALA A 16 -1.65 36.75 -11.23
C ALA A 16 -1.99 35.69 -10.19
N GLY A 17 -3.12 35.00 -10.41
CA GLY A 17 -3.55 33.94 -9.53
C GLY A 17 -2.40 32.95 -9.51
N LEU A 18 -1.70 32.86 -8.39
CA LEU A 18 -0.92 31.66 -8.11
C LEU A 18 -1.92 30.52 -8.25
N SER A 19 -1.72 29.72 -9.29
CA SER A 19 -2.57 28.58 -9.52
C SER A 19 -2.46 27.71 -8.27
N ILE A 20 -3.57 27.12 -7.83
CA ILE A 20 -3.56 26.13 -6.74
C ILE A 20 -2.60 24.95 -7.07
N LEU A 21 -2.23 24.80 -8.35
CA LEU A 21 -1.26 23.83 -8.85
C LEU A 21 0.20 24.15 -8.46
N ASP A 22 0.53 25.39 -8.08
CA ASP A 22 1.89 25.77 -7.66
C ASP A 22 2.14 25.53 -6.15
N GLN A 23 1.13 25.13 -5.38
CA GLN A 23 1.26 24.78 -3.95
C GLN A 23 1.42 23.27 -3.70
N ILE A 24 1.45 22.45 -4.75
CA ILE A 24 1.85 21.05 -4.60
C ILE A 24 3.36 21.08 -4.39
N HIS A 25 3.77 20.98 -3.12
CA HIS A 25 5.15 20.69 -2.77
C HIS A 25 5.47 19.29 -3.30
N TRP A 26 5.94 19.24 -4.55
CA TRP A 26 6.48 18.00 -5.12
C TRP A 26 7.64 17.59 -4.22
N ILE A 27 7.60 16.35 -3.75
CA ILE A 27 8.74 15.79 -3.04
C ILE A 27 9.82 15.62 -4.12
N ASP A 28 10.79 16.52 -4.15
CA ASP A 28 11.84 16.55 -5.18
C ASP A 28 12.66 15.25 -5.25
N ASN A 29 12.58 14.41 -4.21
CA ASN A 29 13.09 13.05 -4.17
C ASN A 29 12.11 12.12 -3.42
N PRO A 30 11.20 11.44 -4.12
CA PRO A 30 10.28 10.50 -3.47
C PRO A 30 11.09 9.37 -2.83
N ILE A 31 10.90 9.18 -1.52
CA ILE A 31 11.49 8.03 -0.81
C ILE A 31 10.80 6.79 -1.35
N PRO A 32 11.53 5.83 -1.95
CA PRO A 32 10.93 4.61 -2.46
C PRO A 32 10.30 3.83 -1.30
N VAL A 33 9.05 3.40 -1.50
CA VAL A 33 8.28 2.65 -0.49
C VAL A 33 9.03 1.38 -0.09
N CYS A 34 9.75 0.76 -1.02
CA CYS A 34 10.60 -0.36 -0.73
C CYS A 34 11.84 -0.41 -1.63
N ASP A 35 13.00 -0.52 -1.01
CA ASP A 35 14.32 -0.58 -1.64
C ASP A 35 15.30 -1.39 -0.77
N SER A 36 16.57 -1.45 -1.18
CA SER A 36 17.62 -2.15 -0.42
C SER A 36 17.96 -1.48 0.92
N ASN A 37 17.57 -0.23 1.13
CA ASN A 37 17.89 0.53 2.36
C ASN A 37 16.86 0.27 3.45
N ASN A 38 15.60 -0.03 3.08
CA ASN A 38 14.51 -0.23 4.04
C ASN A 38 13.96 -1.67 4.07
N SER A 39 14.33 -2.54 3.14
CA SER A 39 13.91 -3.95 3.13
C SER A 39 14.99 -4.90 2.61
N ASN A 40 15.27 -5.95 3.39
CA ASN A 40 16.24 -7.00 3.06
C ASN A 40 15.76 -7.97 1.95
N ASN A 41 14.48 -7.93 1.57
CA ASN A 41 13.89 -8.79 0.54
C ASN A 41 13.29 -7.97 -0.64
N SER A 42 13.72 -6.72 -0.79
CA SER A 42 13.28 -5.81 -1.86
C SER A 42 13.57 -6.34 -3.27
N TYR A 43 14.63 -7.14 -3.44
CA TYR A 43 14.93 -7.83 -4.70
C TYR A 43 14.01 -9.03 -5.02
N ILE A 44 13.06 -9.34 -4.14
CA ILE A 44 11.97 -10.29 -4.40
C ILE A 44 10.66 -9.54 -4.59
N TYR A 45 10.29 -8.65 -3.66
CA TYR A 45 8.95 -8.03 -3.63
C TYR A 45 8.85 -6.61 -4.22
N CYS A 46 9.97 -6.00 -4.63
CA CYS A 46 9.97 -4.60 -5.12
C CYS A 46 10.46 -4.49 -6.56
N ASN A 47 11.72 -4.85 -6.83
CA ASN A 47 12.29 -4.73 -8.19
C ASN A 47 12.84 -6.06 -8.76
N GLY A 48 12.48 -7.18 -8.14
CA GLY A 48 12.99 -8.50 -8.48
C GLY A 48 12.53 -9.09 -9.81
N THR A 49 13.39 -9.89 -10.44
CA THR A 49 13.04 -10.69 -11.62
C THR A 49 11.94 -11.71 -11.33
N LEU A 50 11.87 -12.24 -10.10
CA LEU A 50 10.80 -13.12 -9.67
C LEU A 50 9.43 -12.41 -9.67
N LEU A 51 9.30 -11.25 -9.01
CA LEU A 51 8.07 -10.45 -9.08
C LEU A 51 7.73 -10.05 -10.52
N MET A 52 8.73 -9.65 -11.30
CA MET A 52 8.52 -9.31 -12.70
C MET A 52 7.95 -10.49 -13.49
N ALA A 53 8.48 -11.70 -13.29
CA ALA A 53 7.96 -12.90 -13.93
C ALA A 53 6.54 -13.23 -13.47
N VAL A 54 6.26 -13.13 -12.17
CA VAL A 54 4.91 -13.36 -11.61
C VAL A 54 3.88 -12.40 -12.21
N ASN A 55 4.23 -11.11 -12.30
CA ASN A 55 3.36 -10.08 -12.85
C ASN A 55 3.20 -10.22 -14.37
N PHE A 56 4.30 -10.44 -15.12
CA PHE A 56 4.27 -10.60 -16.57
C PHE A 56 3.37 -11.76 -17.00
N HIS A 57 3.42 -12.87 -16.27
CA HIS A 57 2.61 -14.05 -16.57
C HIS A 57 1.20 -14.00 -15.98
N GLU A 58 0.83 -12.92 -15.27
CA GLU A 58 -0.46 -12.78 -14.59
C GLU A 58 -0.82 -14.05 -13.80
N LEU A 59 0.09 -14.51 -12.94
CA LEU A 59 -0.15 -15.71 -12.13
C LEU A 59 -1.38 -15.57 -11.23
N TYR A 60 -1.69 -14.33 -10.85
CA TYR A 60 -2.80 -13.94 -10.01
C TYR A 60 -3.58 -12.82 -10.68
N ASN A 61 -4.85 -12.68 -10.30
CA ASN A 61 -5.78 -11.70 -10.89
C ASN A 61 -5.51 -10.25 -10.44
N ASP A 62 -4.66 -10.08 -9.45
CA ASP A 62 -4.26 -8.80 -8.89
C ASP A 62 -2.75 -8.79 -8.61
N SER A 63 -2.18 -7.59 -8.50
CA SER A 63 -0.74 -7.39 -8.28
C SER A 63 -0.30 -7.56 -6.83
N LYS A 64 -1.24 -7.77 -5.91
CA LYS A 64 -0.98 -7.81 -4.47
C LYS A 64 -0.89 -9.24 -3.93
N THR A 65 -1.62 -10.20 -4.53
CA THR A 65 -1.66 -11.58 -4.07
C THR A 65 -0.26 -12.14 -3.84
N PHE A 66 0.66 -12.05 -4.80
CA PHE A 66 2.03 -12.56 -4.62
C PHE A 66 2.85 -11.79 -3.59
N VAL A 67 2.69 -10.47 -3.53
CA VAL A 67 3.40 -9.62 -2.57
C VAL A 67 2.98 -9.95 -1.13
N ASP A 68 1.74 -10.39 -0.94
CA ASP A 68 1.21 -10.83 0.34
C ASP A 68 1.50 -12.32 0.64
N MET A 69 2.22 -13.04 -0.22
CA MET A 69 2.63 -14.42 0.04
C MET A 69 3.93 -14.44 0.84
N PRO A 70 3.96 -14.98 2.07
CA PRO A 70 5.19 -15.04 2.86
C PRO A 70 6.14 -16.11 2.34
N MET A 71 7.44 -15.82 2.25
CA MET A 71 8.43 -16.85 1.91
C MET A 71 8.49 -17.95 2.96
N ARG A 72 8.72 -19.18 2.51
CA ARG A 72 8.99 -20.35 3.37
C ARG A 72 10.45 -20.43 3.82
N TYR A 73 11.35 -19.82 3.04
CA TYR A 73 12.80 -19.89 3.22
C TYR A 73 13.42 -18.49 3.13
N ASP A 74 14.70 -18.38 3.48
CA ASP A 74 15.43 -17.12 3.39
C ASP A 74 15.43 -16.55 1.95
N PRO A 75 15.33 -15.21 1.80
CA PRO A 75 15.31 -14.55 0.49
C PRO A 75 16.44 -14.98 -0.46
N GLU A 76 17.65 -15.12 0.07
CA GLU A 76 18.83 -15.55 -0.70
C GLU A 76 18.67 -16.97 -1.26
N TYR A 77 18.12 -17.88 -0.45
CA TYR A 77 17.87 -19.24 -0.87
C TYR A 77 16.81 -19.29 -1.97
N VAL A 78 15.69 -18.58 -1.79
CA VAL A 78 14.59 -18.53 -2.78
C VAL A 78 15.12 -18.02 -4.12
N MET A 79 15.87 -16.91 -4.13
CA MET A 79 16.43 -16.38 -5.37
C MET A 79 17.50 -17.27 -5.98
N LYS A 80 18.30 -17.99 -5.17
CA LYS A 80 19.23 -18.98 -5.69
C LYS A 80 18.50 -20.11 -6.44
N GLN A 81 17.39 -20.61 -5.89
CA GLN A 81 16.58 -21.63 -6.57
C GLN A 81 15.92 -21.08 -7.84
N PHE A 82 15.36 -19.88 -7.76
CA PHE A 82 14.76 -19.22 -8.93
C PHE A 82 15.76 -19.06 -10.06
N ASN A 83 16.96 -18.57 -9.75
CA ASN A 83 18.03 -18.43 -10.74
C ASN A 83 18.47 -19.79 -11.27
N ALA A 84 18.63 -20.81 -10.42
CA ALA A 84 19.00 -22.15 -10.88
C ALA A 84 18.03 -22.71 -11.94
N GLU A 85 16.74 -22.44 -11.79
CA GLU A 85 15.70 -22.93 -12.70
C GLU A 85 15.49 -22.04 -13.95
N PHE A 86 15.58 -20.71 -13.81
CA PHE A 86 15.13 -19.78 -14.85
C PHE A 86 16.23 -18.86 -15.44
N HIS A 87 17.49 -18.90 -14.99
CA HIS A 87 18.53 -17.92 -15.40
C HIS A 87 18.78 -17.82 -16.92
N ASN A 88 18.60 -18.89 -17.68
CA ASN A 88 18.83 -18.92 -19.14
C ASN A 88 17.56 -18.62 -19.97
N ILE A 89 16.46 -18.29 -19.32
CA ILE A 89 15.16 -18.11 -19.97
C ILE A 89 14.74 -16.65 -19.78
N SER A 90 14.40 -15.97 -20.87
CA SER A 90 13.84 -14.62 -20.76
C SER A 90 12.46 -14.67 -20.10
N ILE A 91 12.09 -13.63 -19.36
CA ILE A 91 10.86 -13.61 -18.55
C ILE A 91 9.64 -13.99 -19.39
N GLU A 92 9.55 -13.52 -20.63
CA GLU A 92 8.42 -13.78 -21.52
C GLU A 92 8.29 -15.24 -21.94
N LYS A 93 9.39 -15.99 -21.88
CA LYS A 93 9.47 -17.42 -22.27
C LYS A 93 9.36 -18.38 -21.09
N ILE A 94 9.31 -17.87 -19.86
CA ILE A 94 9.10 -18.71 -18.68
C ILE A 94 7.74 -19.43 -18.82
N ASN A 95 7.72 -20.73 -18.54
CA ASN A 95 6.48 -21.50 -18.55
C ASN A 95 5.63 -21.14 -17.30
N LYS A 96 4.42 -20.63 -17.51
CA LYS A 96 3.49 -20.21 -16.44
C LYS A 96 3.23 -21.30 -15.39
N THR A 97 3.11 -22.56 -15.80
CA THR A 97 2.84 -23.68 -14.87
C THR A 97 4.06 -24.01 -14.00
N LYS A 98 5.26 -23.99 -14.58
CA LYS A 98 6.51 -24.16 -13.81
C LYS A 98 6.70 -23.03 -12.82
N LEU A 99 6.50 -21.78 -13.25
CA LEU A 99 6.58 -20.62 -12.38
C LEU A 99 5.58 -20.71 -11.23
N LYS A 100 4.34 -21.12 -11.49
CA LYS A 100 3.33 -21.34 -10.44
C LYS A 100 3.77 -22.41 -9.44
N THR A 101 4.33 -23.52 -9.93
CA THR A 101 4.87 -24.60 -9.08
C THR A 101 5.99 -24.08 -8.19
N PHE A 102 6.94 -23.33 -8.76
CA PHE A 102 8.02 -22.70 -8.01
C PHE A 102 7.48 -21.81 -6.88
N VAL A 103 6.49 -20.95 -7.17
CA VAL A 103 5.86 -20.08 -6.17
C VAL A 103 5.19 -20.89 -5.07
N ASP A 104 4.43 -21.94 -5.41
CA ASP A 104 3.72 -22.78 -4.43
C ASP A 104 4.66 -23.53 -3.49
N GLU A 105 5.84 -23.93 -3.98
CA GLU A 105 6.87 -24.63 -3.20
C GLU A 105 7.66 -23.71 -2.26
N HIS A 106 7.87 -22.45 -2.64
CA HIS A 106 8.75 -21.52 -1.93
C HIS A 106 8.00 -20.47 -1.11
N PHE A 107 6.70 -20.28 -1.34
CA PHE A 107 5.87 -19.30 -0.67
C PHE A 107 4.67 -19.95 0.02
N LYS A 108 4.22 -19.34 1.12
CA LYS A 108 2.98 -19.70 1.81
C LYS A 108 1.79 -18.98 1.15
N PRO A 109 0.55 -19.44 1.38
CA PRO A 109 -0.63 -18.73 0.88
C PRO A 109 -0.65 -17.26 1.33
N ALA A 110 -1.20 -16.39 0.49
CA ALA A 110 -1.35 -14.97 0.83
C ALA A 110 -2.19 -14.80 2.10
N GLY A 111 -1.79 -13.87 2.98
CA GLY A 111 -2.47 -13.61 4.25
C GLY A 111 -2.23 -14.66 5.34
N SER A 112 -1.29 -15.59 5.15
CA SER A 112 -0.92 -16.60 6.15
C SER A 112 0.19 -16.14 7.12
N GLU A 113 0.71 -14.93 6.94
CA GLU A 113 1.69 -14.31 7.83
C GLU A 113 1.11 -13.93 9.19
N MET A 114 -0.20 -13.70 9.26
CA MET A 114 -0.83 -13.13 10.44
C MET A 114 -1.66 -14.16 11.22
N MET A 115 -1.51 -14.16 12.54
CA MET A 115 -2.33 -14.96 13.44
C MET A 115 -3.49 -14.13 14.01
N SER A 116 -4.65 -14.75 14.21
CA SER A 116 -5.79 -14.09 14.88
C SER A 116 -5.42 -13.67 16.30
N CYS A 117 -5.82 -12.46 16.70
CA CYS A 117 -5.67 -11.99 18.07
C CYS A 117 -6.93 -11.33 18.61
N THR A 118 -6.89 -10.92 19.86
CA THR A 118 -7.85 -9.97 20.45
C THR A 118 -7.02 -8.81 21.01
N PRO A 119 -7.34 -7.54 20.67
CA PRO A 119 -6.61 -6.41 21.23
C PRO A 119 -6.74 -6.40 22.76
N MET A 120 -5.63 -6.21 23.48
CA MET A 120 -5.61 -6.33 24.94
C MET A 120 -6.51 -5.30 25.66
N ASP A 121 -6.72 -4.15 25.03
CA ASP A 121 -7.53 -3.03 25.52
C ASP A 121 -8.96 -3.04 24.95
N TRP A 122 -9.34 -4.08 24.21
CA TRP A 122 -10.67 -4.16 23.64
C TRP A 122 -11.72 -4.32 24.75
N HIS A 123 -12.76 -3.49 24.69
CA HIS A 123 -13.90 -3.57 25.59
C HIS A 123 -15.20 -3.54 24.79
N PRO A 124 -16.21 -4.35 25.11
CA PRO A 124 -17.46 -4.40 24.32
C PRO A 124 -18.25 -3.09 24.37
N GLN A 125 -18.10 -2.32 25.45
CA GLN A 125 -18.78 -1.04 25.67
C GLN A 125 -17.79 0.04 26.14
N PRO A 126 -16.91 0.56 25.28
CA PRO A 126 -15.97 1.59 25.67
C PRO A 126 -16.72 2.86 26.11
N ALA A 127 -16.29 3.49 27.21
CA ALA A 127 -16.98 4.66 27.78
C ALA A 127 -17.22 5.79 26.75
N LYS A 128 -16.24 6.03 25.86
CA LYS A 128 -16.35 7.00 24.75
C LYS A 128 -17.44 6.66 23.73
N LEU A 129 -17.68 5.38 23.47
CA LEU A 129 -18.75 4.98 22.55
C LEU A 129 -20.11 5.06 23.24
N MET A 130 -20.16 4.76 24.53
CA MET A 130 -21.39 4.87 25.32
C MET A 130 -21.86 6.31 25.49
N SER A 131 -20.95 7.30 25.46
CA SER A 131 -21.28 8.73 25.50
C SER A 131 -21.86 9.29 24.20
N ILE A 132 -21.92 8.51 23.12
CA ILE A 132 -22.59 8.93 21.88
C ILE A 132 -24.09 9.07 22.17
N ALA A 133 -24.62 10.29 21.98
CA ALA A 133 -26.01 10.64 22.32
C ALA A 133 -27.03 9.99 21.40
N ASP A 134 -26.73 9.96 20.09
CA ASP A 134 -27.60 9.33 19.10
C ASP A 134 -27.54 7.79 19.25
N PRO A 135 -28.67 7.11 19.47
CA PRO A 135 -28.68 5.67 19.70
C PRO A 135 -28.28 4.86 18.47
N GLN A 136 -28.57 5.33 17.25
CA GLN A 136 -28.20 4.63 16.01
C GLN A 136 -26.70 4.74 15.75
N LEU A 137 -26.12 5.94 15.95
CA LEU A 137 -24.68 6.13 15.82
C LEU A 137 -23.90 5.37 16.89
N ARG A 138 -24.43 5.28 18.12
CA ARG A 138 -23.83 4.46 19.17
C ARG A 138 -23.85 2.98 18.80
N GLU A 139 -24.97 2.47 18.32
CA GLU A 139 -25.07 1.07 17.88
C GLU A 139 -24.11 0.79 16.72
N TRP A 140 -24.04 1.68 15.74
CA TRP A 140 -23.09 1.57 14.63
C TRP A 140 -21.63 1.54 15.12
N ALA A 141 -21.26 2.42 16.06
CA ALA A 141 -19.91 2.46 16.62
C ALA A 141 -19.57 1.20 17.42
N LEU A 142 -20.53 0.61 18.14
CA LEU A 142 -20.34 -0.67 18.83
C LEU A 142 -20.18 -1.83 17.85
N LYS A 143 -20.92 -1.83 16.73
CA LYS A 143 -20.72 -2.81 15.64
C LYS A 143 -19.33 -2.67 15.03
N LEU A 144 -18.88 -1.44 14.76
CA LEU A 144 -17.53 -1.16 14.29
C LEU A 144 -16.48 -1.65 15.31
N ASN A 145 -16.70 -1.41 16.60
CA ASN A 145 -15.82 -1.89 17.66
C ASN A 145 -15.67 -3.42 17.64
N ALA A 146 -16.76 -4.15 17.41
CA ALA A 146 -16.74 -5.61 17.33
C ALA A 146 -15.93 -6.15 16.13
N ILE A 147 -15.84 -5.40 15.02
CA ILE A 147 -15.04 -5.79 13.84
C ILE A 147 -13.54 -5.88 14.19
N TRP A 148 -13.05 -5.11 15.17
CA TRP A 148 -11.64 -5.21 15.59
C TRP A 148 -11.27 -6.60 16.10
N LEU A 149 -12.21 -7.38 16.65
CA LEU A 149 -11.98 -8.77 17.02
C LEU A 149 -11.71 -9.67 15.81
N THR A 150 -12.31 -9.36 14.66
CA THR A 150 -12.10 -10.11 13.41
C THR A 150 -10.89 -9.62 12.62
N LEU A 151 -10.49 -8.35 12.82
CA LEU A 151 -9.36 -7.73 12.12
C LEU A 151 -8.05 -7.77 12.91
N CYS A 152 -8.07 -8.08 14.21
CA CYS A 152 -6.84 -8.19 14.98
C CYS A 152 -5.96 -9.31 14.42
N ARG A 153 -4.72 -8.93 14.11
CA ARG A 153 -3.69 -9.77 13.55
C ARG A 153 -2.38 -9.54 14.32
N LYS A 154 -1.63 -10.59 14.60
CA LYS A 154 -0.30 -10.56 15.23
C LYS A 154 0.70 -11.36 14.41
#